data_AF-A0A975UCR9-F1
#
_entry.id   AF-A0A975UCR9-F1
#
_cell.length_a   1.000
_cell.length_b   1.000
_cell.length_c   1.000
_cell.angle_alpha   90.00
_cell.angle_beta   90.00
_cell.angle_gamma   90.00
#
_symmetry.space_group_name_H-M   'P 1'
#
loop_
_entity.id
_entity.type
_entity.pdbx_description
1 polymer ?
#
loop_
_entity_poly.entity_id
_entity_poly.type
_entity_poly.pdbx_seq_one_letter_code
_entity_poly.pdbx_strand_id
1 'polypeptide(L)'
;MQLTSFKYKTRKGPDYRHGEQMSFLDIKETFGIGSIRVGKWVNAEEKDLAANLIFDSLADLAYILALPPEAIGLRGNLNLAFGTGGRQGVQAHYAPNQRELALAKNAGAGALAHEFWHAFDHYIAEKAFAIGDRSGPQRSILFASDCWLKNLDHYPHPLNQRLLRIFDATLLINNGQDMHDYVLRSVKADKATGSNYFSQPTEMMARAFEAVVESCSGIENPYLVSGTTKPDSIAVYPDIGHRDVIHAALQAYFHPLGAALSR
;
A
#
# COMPACT_ATOMS: atom_id res chain seq x y z
N MET A 1 -8.80 -16.03 0.34
CA MET A 1 -9.89 -15.94 -0.67
C MET A 1 -9.29 -16.26 -2.02
N GLN A 2 -9.85 -17.22 -2.77
CA GLN A 2 -9.29 -17.67 -4.06
C GLN A 2 -9.52 -16.64 -5.19
N LEU A 3 -8.62 -16.50 -6.15
CA LEU A 3 -8.75 -15.57 -7.28
C LEU A 3 -10.09 -15.70 -8.02
N THR A 4 -10.54 -16.94 -8.25
CA THR A 4 -11.80 -17.24 -8.96
C THR A 4 -13.04 -16.68 -8.25
N SER A 5 -12.98 -16.45 -6.94
CA SER A 5 -14.09 -15.82 -6.21
C SER A 5 -14.33 -14.35 -6.61
N PHE A 6 -13.33 -13.69 -7.20
CA PHE A 6 -13.45 -12.33 -7.71
C PHE A 6 -14.18 -12.26 -9.05
N LYS A 7 -14.35 -13.38 -9.76
CA LYS A 7 -15.16 -13.44 -10.98
C LYS A 7 -16.59 -12.92 -10.76
N TYR A 8 -17.10 -13.05 -9.54
CA TYR A 8 -18.46 -12.65 -9.16
C TYR A 8 -18.50 -11.42 -8.24
N LYS A 9 -17.34 -10.88 -7.83
CA LYS A 9 -17.28 -9.64 -7.07
C LYS A 9 -17.25 -8.47 -8.05
N THR A 10 -18.21 -7.56 -7.91
CA THR A 10 -18.32 -6.41 -8.81
C THR A 10 -17.54 -5.24 -8.23
N ARG A 11 -16.58 -4.73 -9.00
CA ARG A 11 -15.94 -3.44 -8.74
C ARG A 11 -16.88 -2.30 -9.13
N LYS A 12 -16.86 -1.21 -8.38
CA LYS A 12 -17.50 0.07 -8.73
C LYS A 12 -16.45 1.17 -8.76
N GLY A 13 -16.44 1.98 -9.81
CA GLY A 13 -15.49 3.06 -10.02
C GLY A 13 -15.41 3.43 -11.51
N PRO A 14 -14.52 4.36 -11.90
CA PRO A 14 -14.32 4.69 -13.31
C PRO A 14 -13.95 3.47 -14.15
N ASP A 15 -14.38 3.43 -15.41
CA ASP A 15 -13.97 2.39 -16.36
C ASP A 15 -12.67 2.82 -17.05
N TYR A 16 -11.57 2.15 -16.69
CA TYR A 16 -10.25 2.43 -17.23
C TYR A 16 -9.90 1.53 -18.42
N ARG A 17 -10.59 0.39 -18.56
CA ARG A 17 -10.28 -0.62 -19.58
C ARG A 17 -11.15 -0.47 -20.82
N HIS A 18 -12.28 0.24 -20.73
CA HIS A 18 -13.20 0.47 -21.86
C HIS A 18 -13.64 -0.84 -22.55
N GLY A 19 -13.81 -1.91 -21.76
CA GLY A 19 -14.17 -3.24 -22.24
C GLY A 19 -13.00 -4.10 -22.74
N GLU A 20 -11.76 -3.59 -22.71
CA GLU A 20 -10.59 -4.33 -23.16
C GLU A 20 -10.06 -5.31 -22.10
N GLN A 21 -9.46 -6.40 -22.58
CA GLN A 21 -8.74 -7.37 -21.77
C GLN A 21 -7.31 -6.87 -21.56
N MET A 22 -6.93 -6.67 -20.31
CA MET A 22 -5.59 -6.22 -19.98
C MET A 22 -4.63 -7.40 -19.87
N SER A 23 -3.36 -7.14 -20.16
CA SER A 23 -2.24 -8.04 -19.96
C SER A 23 -1.32 -7.51 -18.85
N PHE A 24 -0.41 -8.37 -18.40
CA PHE A 24 0.67 -7.93 -17.50
C PHE A 24 1.65 -6.96 -18.18
N LEU A 25 1.71 -6.92 -19.52
CA LEU A 25 2.51 -5.91 -20.21
C LEU A 25 1.85 -4.54 -20.07
N ASP A 26 0.53 -4.46 -20.26
CA ASP A 26 -0.24 -3.21 -20.11
C ASP A 26 -0.12 -2.66 -18.69
N ILE A 27 -0.18 -3.54 -17.67
CA ILE A 27 0.08 -3.15 -16.27
C ILE A 27 1.47 -2.53 -16.12
N LYS A 28 2.50 -3.17 -16.71
CA LYS A 28 3.88 -2.72 -16.57
C LYS A 28 4.06 -1.33 -17.18
N GLU A 29 3.56 -1.14 -18.39
CA GLU A 29 3.73 0.09 -19.17
C GLU A 29 2.90 1.23 -18.58
N THR A 30 1.64 0.98 -18.23
CA THR A 30 0.72 2.00 -17.70
C THR A 30 1.14 2.50 -16.32
N PHE A 31 1.52 1.58 -15.42
CA PHE A 31 1.81 1.95 -14.01
C PHE A 31 3.29 2.13 -13.72
N GLY A 32 4.16 2.07 -14.73
CA GLY A 32 5.61 2.26 -14.55
C GLY A 32 6.28 1.20 -13.67
N ILE A 33 5.74 -0.04 -13.65
CA ILE A 33 6.28 -1.15 -12.86
C ILE A 33 7.63 -1.57 -13.47
N GLY A 34 8.66 -1.76 -12.62
CA GLY A 34 10.01 -2.08 -13.08
C GLY A 34 10.08 -3.43 -13.81
N SER A 35 9.60 -4.49 -13.16
CA SER A 35 9.50 -5.82 -13.74
C SER A 35 8.27 -6.57 -13.23
N ILE A 36 7.76 -7.47 -14.07
CA ILE A 36 6.63 -8.33 -13.72
C ILE A 36 6.99 -9.80 -13.95
N ARG A 37 6.71 -10.65 -12.95
CA ARG A 37 6.88 -12.10 -13.02
C ARG A 37 5.55 -12.79 -12.79
N VAL A 38 5.23 -13.77 -13.64
CA VAL A 38 4.04 -14.61 -13.49
C VAL A 38 4.48 -16.05 -13.26
N GLY A 39 3.92 -16.71 -12.25
CA GLY A 39 4.24 -18.10 -11.92
C GLY A 39 3.87 -19.08 -13.05
N LYS A 40 4.70 -20.10 -13.27
CA LYS A 40 4.52 -21.08 -14.36
C LYS A 40 3.24 -21.91 -14.29
N TRP A 41 2.61 -22.00 -13.12
CA TRP A 41 1.38 -22.77 -12.86
C TRP A 41 0.11 -21.90 -12.88
N VAL A 42 0.23 -20.63 -13.28
CA VAL A 42 -0.93 -19.77 -13.56
C VAL A 42 -1.42 -20.11 -14.97
N ASN A 43 -2.66 -20.56 -15.10
CA ASN A 43 -3.23 -20.86 -16.41
C ASN A 43 -3.66 -19.58 -17.15
N ALA A 44 -4.05 -19.69 -18.42
CA ALA A 44 -4.41 -18.52 -19.24
C ALA A 44 -5.59 -17.72 -18.66
N GLU A 45 -6.68 -18.40 -18.27
CA GLU A 45 -7.86 -17.73 -17.72
C GLU A 45 -7.56 -17.00 -16.41
N GLU A 46 -6.76 -17.60 -15.54
CA GLU A 46 -6.31 -16.99 -14.29
C GLU A 46 -5.40 -15.80 -14.53
N LYS A 47 -4.53 -15.89 -15.53
CA LYS A 47 -3.64 -14.81 -15.93
C LYS A 47 -4.45 -13.61 -16.42
N ASP A 48 -5.45 -13.84 -17.25
CA ASP A 48 -6.31 -12.80 -17.81
C ASP A 48 -7.19 -12.14 -16.74
N LEU A 49 -7.79 -12.95 -15.87
CA LEU A 49 -8.56 -12.43 -14.73
C LEU A 49 -7.68 -11.61 -13.77
N ALA A 50 -6.49 -12.11 -13.43
CA ALA A 50 -5.57 -11.41 -12.55
C ALA A 50 -5.09 -10.09 -13.16
N ALA A 51 -4.79 -10.07 -14.46
CA ALA A 51 -4.36 -8.86 -15.14
C ALA A 51 -5.45 -7.76 -15.07
N ASN A 52 -6.71 -8.09 -15.33
CA ASN A 52 -7.80 -7.12 -15.19
C ASN A 52 -7.96 -6.62 -13.74
N LEU A 53 -7.95 -7.52 -12.77
CA LEU A 53 -8.12 -7.15 -11.35
C LEU A 53 -6.98 -6.28 -10.84
N ILE A 54 -5.75 -6.60 -11.20
CA ILE A 54 -4.57 -5.81 -10.83
C ILE A 54 -4.62 -4.45 -11.53
N PHE A 55 -4.91 -4.41 -12.83
CA PHE A 55 -5.00 -3.16 -13.59
C PHE A 55 -6.04 -2.22 -12.98
N ASP A 56 -7.27 -2.71 -12.77
CA ASP A 56 -8.36 -1.93 -12.19
C ASP A 56 -8.00 -1.42 -10.78
N SER A 57 -7.29 -2.22 -9.99
CA SER A 57 -6.88 -1.86 -8.63
C SER A 57 -5.76 -0.83 -8.57
N LEU A 58 -4.75 -0.92 -9.44
CA LEU A 58 -3.70 0.08 -9.53
C LEU A 58 -4.23 1.40 -10.11
N ALA A 59 -5.17 1.35 -11.05
CA ALA A 59 -5.83 2.53 -11.57
C ALA A 59 -6.71 3.23 -10.52
N ASP A 60 -7.49 2.48 -9.73
CA ASP A 60 -8.20 3.03 -8.58
C ASP A 60 -7.27 3.68 -7.57
N LEU A 61 -6.15 3.03 -7.28
CA LEU A 61 -5.17 3.55 -6.35
C LEU A 61 -4.57 4.86 -6.87
N ALA A 62 -4.19 4.93 -8.16
CA ALA A 62 -3.71 6.16 -8.78
C ALA A 62 -4.75 7.29 -8.71
N TYR A 63 -6.02 6.96 -9.01
CA TYR A 63 -7.13 7.92 -8.93
C TYR A 63 -7.34 8.45 -7.51
N ILE A 64 -7.39 7.55 -6.50
CA ILE A 64 -7.59 7.91 -5.08
C ILE A 64 -6.47 8.84 -4.59
N LEU A 65 -5.23 8.56 -5.00
CA LEU A 65 -4.07 9.35 -4.61
C LEU A 65 -3.89 10.62 -5.46
N ALA A 66 -4.71 10.85 -6.49
CA ALA A 66 -4.53 11.91 -7.47
C ALA A 66 -3.12 11.91 -8.09
N LEU A 67 -2.62 10.71 -8.43
CA LEU A 67 -1.33 10.50 -9.06
C LEU A 67 -1.49 10.12 -10.53
N PRO A 68 -0.54 10.51 -11.41
CA PRO A 68 -0.45 9.88 -12.73
C PRO A 68 -0.17 8.37 -12.56
N PRO A 69 -0.73 7.50 -13.41
CA PRO A 69 -0.59 6.05 -13.28
C PRO A 69 0.85 5.56 -13.10
N GLU A 70 1.81 6.15 -13.82
CA GLU A 70 3.23 5.77 -13.81
C GLU A 70 3.90 6.00 -12.45
N ALA A 71 3.34 6.88 -11.61
CA ALA A 71 3.87 7.13 -10.27
C ALA A 71 3.68 5.94 -9.33
N ILE A 72 2.69 5.07 -9.59
CA ILE A 72 2.44 3.86 -8.81
C ILE A 72 3.65 2.92 -8.84
N GLY A 73 4.40 2.89 -9.94
CA GLY A 73 5.62 2.09 -10.08
C GLY A 73 6.83 2.62 -9.33
N LEU A 74 6.68 3.74 -8.60
CA LEU A 74 7.73 4.35 -7.77
C LEU A 74 9.01 4.59 -8.59
N ARG A 75 8.84 5.19 -9.79
CA ARG A 75 9.91 5.42 -10.77
C ARG A 75 10.63 4.12 -11.19
N GLY A 76 9.87 3.06 -11.44
CA GLY A 76 10.40 1.74 -11.82
C GLY A 76 11.07 0.96 -10.68
N ASN A 77 10.96 1.43 -9.42
CA ASN A 77 11.54 0.72 -8.27
C ASN A 77 10.60 -0.32 -7.68
N LEU A 78 9.33 -0.35 -8.09
CA LEU A 78 8.38 -1.36 -7.69
C LEU A 78 8.29 -2.47 -8.73
N ASN A 79 8.50 -3.70 -8.30
CA ASN A 79 8.29 -4.92 -9.08
C ASN A 79 6.97 -5.58 -8.70
N LEU A 80 6.45 -6.45 -9.56
CA LEU A 80 5.24 -7.23 -9.27
C LEU A 80 5.49 -8.70 -9.58
N ALA A 81 5.15 -9.58 -8.63
CA ALA A 81 5.09 -11.00 -8.86
C ALA A 81 3.69 -11.51 -8.63
N PHE A 82 3.11 -12.16 -9.64
CA PHE A 82 1.82 -12.80 -9.52
C PHE A 82 1.95 -14.32 -9.49
N GLY A 83 1.44 -14.92 -8.41
CA GLY A 83 1.35 -16.35 -8.26
C GLY A 83 2.71 -17.05 -8.32
N THR A 84 3.81 -16.40 -7.93
CA THR A 84 5.14 -17.04 -7.82
C THR A 84 5.32 -17.64 -6.42
N GLY A 85 5.83 -18.88 -6.31
CA GLY A 85 6.03 -19.56 -5.01
C GLY A 85 5.39 -20.95 -4.85
N GLY A 86 4.37 -21.32 -5.64
CA GLY A 86 3.90 -22.70 -5.85
C GLY A 86 3.35 -23.42 -4.61
N ARG A 87 3.29 -22.75 -3.47
CA ARG A 87 2.86 -23.29 -2.18
C ARG A 87 1.47 -22.81 -1.82
N GLN A 88 0.61 -23.72 -1.40
CA GLN A 88 -0.67 -23.37 -0.78
C GLN A 88 -0.41 -22.57 0.51
N GLY A 89 -1.18 -21.51 0.76
CA GLY A 89 -1.13 -20.72 2.00
C GLY A 89 -0.28 -19.45 1.98
N VAL A 90 0.45 -19.15 0.90
CA VAL A 90 1.18 -17.87 0.78
C VAL A 90 0.20 -16.73 0.58
N GLN A 91 0.27 -15.70 1.44
CA GLN A 91 -0.51 -14.47 1.33
C GLN A 91 0.21 -13.42 0.47
N ALA A 92 -0.54 -12.43 -0.02
CA ALA A 92 0.11 -11.26 -0.62
C ALA A 92 1.00 -10.60 0.42
N HIS A 93 2.17 -10.14 -0.01
CA HIS A 93 3.10 -9.40 0.84
C HIS A 93 4.04 -8.56 -0.04
N TYR A 94 4.56 -7.48 0.52
CA TYR A 94 5.68 -6.74 -0.03
C TYR A 94 7.00 -7.43 0.35
N ALA A 95 7.81 -7.75 -0.65
CA ALA A 95 9.14 -8.32 -0.49
C ALA A 95 10.21 -7.21 -0.68
N PRO A 96 10.72 -6.61 0.41
CA PRO A 96 11.58 -5.42 0.33
C PRO A 96 12.91 -5.66 -0.40
N ASN A 97 13.50 -6.85 -0.29
CA ASN A 97 14.76 -7.17 -0.96
C ASN A 97 14.64 -7.16 -2.49
N GLN A 98 13.49 -7.57 -3.01
CA GLN A 98 13.16 -7.53 -4.44
C GLN A 98 12.42 -6.25 -4.83
N ARG A 99 12.06 -5.40 -3.85
CA ARG A 99 11.10 -4.30 -3.98
C ARG A 99 9.85 -4.74 -4.75
N GLU A 100 9.29 -5.87 -4.36
CA GLU A 100 8.29 -6.60 -5.16
C GLU A 100 6.96 -6.74 -4.42
N LEU A 101 5.83 -6.41 -5.06
CA LEU A 101 4.50 -6.82 -4.62
C LEU A 101 4.31 -8.29 -5.02
N ALA A 102 4.43 -9.21 -4.07
CA ALA A 102 4.22 -10.62 -4.28
C ALA A 102 2.74 -10.96 -4.05
N LEU A 103 1.93 -10.92 -5.11
CA LEU A 103 0.51 -11.22 -5.07
C LEU A 103 0.28 -12.73 -5.22
N ALA A 104 -0.32 -13.37 -4.22
CA ALA A 104 -0.57 -14.80 -4.28
C ALA A 104 -1.87 -15.12 -5.03
N LYS A 105 -1.87 -16.30 -5.66
CA LYS A 105 -2.99 -16.79 -6.47
C LYS A 105 -4.27 -17.03 -5.65
N ASN A 106 -4.13 -17.47 -4.40
CA ASN A 106 -5.26 -17.94 -3.57
C ASN A 106 -5.42 -17.21 -2.23
N ALA A 107 -4.60 -16.21 -1.97
CA ALA A 107 -4.65 -15.40 -0.75
C ALA A 107 -4.05 -14.01 -1.02
N GLY A 108 -4.46 -13.00 -0.24
CA GLY A 108 -3.99 -11.62 -0.41
C GLY A 108 -4.83 -10.73 -1.34
N ALA A 109 -5.93 -11.25 -1.87
CA ALA A 109 -6.91 -10.40 -2.53
C ALA A 109 -7.65 -9.56 -1.47
N GLY A 110 -7.69 -8.23 -1.67
CA GLY A 110 -8.14 -7.26 -0.68
C GLY A 110 -7.04 -6.72 0.23
N ALA A 111 -5.76 -6.92 -0.12
CA ALA A 111 -4.61 -6.37 0.62
C ALA A 111 -3.63 -5.59 -0.29
N LEU A 112 -3.96 -5.34 -1.56
CA LEU A 112 -3.04 -4.67 -2.48
C LEU A 112 -2.69 -3.25 -2.00
N ALA A 113 -3.65 -2.52 -1.42
CA ALA A 113 -3.40 -1.21 -0.85
C ALA A 113 -2.39 -1.27 0.32
N HIS A 114 -2.53 -2.27 1.19
CA HIS A 114 -1.63 -2.53 2.31
C HIS A 114 -0.19 -2.75 1.82
N GLU A 115 -0.01 -3.67 0.86
CA GLU A 115 1.31 -3.98 0.31
C GLU A 115 1.92 -2.82 -0.48
N PHE A 116 1.08 -2.04 -1.19
CA PHE A 116 1.55 -0.81 -1.83
C PHE A 116 2.07 0.19 -0.81
N TRP A 117 1.42 0.34 0.35
CA TRP A 117 1.93 1.23 1.40
C TRP A 117 3.30 0.78 1.89
N HIS A 118 3.51 -0.51 2.16
CA HIS A 118 4.84 -1.01 2.51
C HIS A 118 5.88 -0.68 1.44
N ALA A 119 5.52 -0.83 0.16
CA ALA A 119 6.40 -0.47 -0.94
C ALA A 119 6.73 1.03 -0.97
N PHE A 120 5.72 1.89 -0.81
CA PHE A 120 5.89 3.33 -0.75
C PHE A 120 6.73 3.76 0.46
N ASP A 121 6.45 3.23 1.65
CA ASP A 121 7.13 3.53 2.90
C ASP A 121 8.61 3.12 2.86
N HIS A 122 8.92 1.97 2.24
CA HIS A 122 10.31 1.57 1.97
C HIS A 122 10.97 2.47 0.93
N TYR A 123 10.29 2.75 -0.19
CA TYR A 123 10.84 3.56 -1.27
C TYR A 123 11.17 4.98 -0.81
N ILE A 124 10.25 5.62 -0.09
CA ILE A 124 10.34 7.04 0.24
C ILE A 124 11.38 7.32 1.34
N ALA A 125 11.75 6.33 2.14
CA ALA A 125 12.75 6.45 3.21
C ALA A 125 14.04 7.10 2.72
N GLU A 126 14.59 6.64 1.61
CA GLU A 126 15.86 7.14 1.04
C GLU A 126 15.74 8.55 0.42
N LYS A 127 14.52 9.04 0.19
CA LYS A 127 14.26 10.36 -0.41
C LYS A 127 13.86 11.39 0.65
N ALA A 128 13.31 10.93 1.76
CA ALA A 128 12.89 11.77 2.86
C ALA A 128 13.98 11.92 3.94
N PHE A 129 14.71 10.86 4.27
CA PHE A 129 15.60 10.81 5.44
C PHE A 129 17.09 10.71 5.08
N ALA A 130 17.93 11.30 5.91
CA ALA A 130 19.39 11.25 5.81
C ALA A 130 19.94 9.90 6.34
N ILE A 131 19.64 8.82 5.62
CA ILE A 131 19.98 7.43 6.00
C ILE A 131 21.27 6.89 5.33
N GLY A 132 22.10 7.80 4.82
CA GLY A 132 23.37 7.49 4.17
C GLY A 132 23.23 6.93 2.75
N ASP A 133 24.37 6.61 2.12
CA ASP A 133 24.40 5.97 0.82
C ASP A 133 23.90 4.52 0.91
N ARG A 134 22.87 4.21 0.13
CA ARG A 134 22.23 2.90 0.08
C ARG A 134 22.45 2.15 -1.24
N SER A 135 23.43 2.58 -2.03
CA SER A 135 23.82 1.93 -3.28
C SER A 135 24.52 0.57 -3.09
N GLY A 136 25.10 0.32 -1.91
CA GLY A 136 25.77 -0.93 -1.53
C GLY A 136 24.86 -1.98 -0.87
N PRO A 137 25.42 -3.13 -0.43
CA PRO A 137 24.69 -4.13 0.33
C PRO A 137 24.07 -3.55 1.61
N GLN A 138 22.76 -3.63 1.73
CA GLN A 138 22.03 -3.07 2.87
C GLN A 138 22.11 -3.99 4.09
N ARG A 139 22.53 -3.43 5.23
CA ARG A 139 22.55 -4.14 6.52
C ARG A 139 21.16 -4.28 7.14
N SER A 140 20.24 -3.40 6.76
CA SER A 140 18.85 -3.40 7.21
C SER A 140 17.95 -2.79 6.16
N ILE A 141 16.71 -3.28 6.12
CA ILE A 141 15.61 -2.64 5.40
C ILE A 141 15.12 -1.49 6.28
N LEU A 142 14.96 -0.30 5.71
CA LEU A 142 14.50 0.90 6.42
C LEU A 142 13.24 1.44 5.74
N PHE A 143 12.21 1.67 6.54
CA PHE A 143 10.97 2.31 6.13
C PHE A 143 10.93 3.74 6.66
N ALA A 144 10.24 4.65 5.96
CA ALA A 144 10.14 6.04 6.35
C ALA A 144 9.43 6.21 7.70
N SER A 145 8.42 5.39 8.00
CA SER A 145 7.74 5.34 9.29
C SER A 145 8.67 4.95 10.45
N ASP A 146 9.59 4.01 10.24
CA ASP A 146 10.62 3.66 11.23
C ASP A 146 11.65 4.78 11.42
N CYS A 147 12.04 5.44 10.33
CA CYS A 147 12.95 6.58 10.36
C CYS A 147 12.34 7.76 11.12
N TRP A 148 11.04 8.01 10.90
CA TRP A 148 10.26 9.00 11.64
C TRP A 148 10.19 8.65 13.13
N LEU A 149 9.88 7.40 13.48
CA LEU A 149 9.79 6.97 14.90
C LEU A 149 11.13 7.16 15.64
N LYS A 150 12.26 6.91 14.94
CA LYS A 150 13.61 7.09 15.48
C LYS A 150 14.09 8.54 15.46
N ASN A 151 13.25 9.48 15.02
CA ASN A 151 13.56 10.90 14.89
C ASN A 151 14.86 11.15 14.11
N LEU A 152 15.04 10.44 12.99
CA LEU A 152 16.19 10.65 12.12
C LEU A 152 16.08 11.99 11.37
N ASP A 153 17.23 12.59 11.07
CA ASP A 153 17.29 13.80 10.25
C ASP A 153 16.65 13.57 8.87
N HIS A 154 15.91 14.56 8.39
CA HIS A 154 15.22 14.52 7.10
C HIS A 154 15.64 15.69 6.21
N TYR A 155 15.60 15.47 4.90
CA TYR A 155 15.95 16.49 3.93
C TYR A 155 14.88 17.59 3.90
N PRO A 156 15.26 18.88 3.97
CA PRO A 156 14.31 19.99 3.89
C PRO A 156 13.60 20.01 2.52
N HIS A 157 12.32 19.64 2.51
CA HIS A 157 11.50 19.68 1.31
C HIS A 157 10.01 19.78 1.70
N PRO A 158 9.17 20.57 0.98
CA PRO A 158 7.76 20.69 1.30
C PRO A 158 6.99 19.36 1.29
N LEU A 159 7.33 18.44 0.37
CA LEU A 159 6.74 17.09 0.37
C LEU A 159 7.21 16.26 1.57
N ASN A 160 8.46 16.39 2.02
CA ASN A 160 8.93 15.66 3.20
C ASN A 160 8.20 16.15 4.45
N GLN A 161 7.97 17.45 4.59
CA GLN A 161 7.14 17.98 5.68
C GLN A 161 5.71 17.44 5.65
N ARG A 162 5.11 17.29 4.46
CA ARG A 162 3.77 16.70 4.29
C ARG A 162 3.79 15.20 4.60
N LEU A 163 4.87 14.49 4.27
CA LEU A 163 5.06 13.08 4.61
C LEU A 163 5.10 12.89 6.14
N LEU A 164 5.90 13.68 6.85
CA LEU A 164 5.97 13.61 8.31
C LEU A 164 4.61 13.88 8.95
N ARG A 165 3.84 14.84 8.41
CA ARG A 165 2.47 15.10 8.85
C ARG A 165 1.52 13.92 8.66
N ILE A 166 1.74 13.05 7.68
CA ILE A 166 0.95 11.81 7.56
C ILE A 166 1.25 10.89 8.75
N PHE A 167 2.52 10.73 9.13
CA PHE A 167 2.90 9.92 10.29
C PHE A 167 2.34 10.53 11.59
N ASP A 168 2.48 11.84 11.78
CA ASP A 168 1.95 12.55 12.94
C ASP A 168 0.43 12.38 13.04
N ALA A 169 -0.31 12.63 11.95
CA ALA A 169 -1.76 12.49 11.90
C ALA A 169 -2.24 11.05 12.16
N THR A 170 -1.41 10.06 11.85
CA THR A 170 -1.77 8.65 12.00
C THR A 170 -1.43 8.13 13.40
N LEU A 171 -0.33 8.57 14.00
CA LEU A 171 0.25 7.93 15.18
C LEU A 171 0.15 8.77 16.45
N LEU A 172 -0.06 10.09 16.32
CA LEU A 172 -0.02 11.02 17.45
C LEU A 172 -1.33 11.83 17.60
N ILE A 173 -1.47 12.45 18.78
CA ILE A 173 -2.50 13.46 19.11
C ILE A 173 -1.84 14.70 19.72
N ASN A 174 -2.65 15.72 20.04
CA ASN A 174 -2.22 16.93 20.77
C ASN A 174 -1.01 17.63 20.13
N ASN A 175 -1.04 17.83 18.81
CA ASN A 175 0.06 18.40 18.03
C ASN A 175 1.39 17.62 18.13
N GLY A 176 1.33 16.29 18.28
CA GLY A 176 2.50 15.42 18.24
C GLY A 176 3.10 15.09 19.61
N GLN A 177 2.36 15.32 20.70
CA GLN A 177 2.88 15.11 22.06
C GLN A 177 2.57 13.73 22.63
N ASP A 178 1.40 13.17 22.31
CA ASP A 178 0.96 11.89 22.86
C ASP A 178 0.61 10.90 21.74
N MET A 179 0.61 9.61 22.08
CA MET A 179 0.18 8.54 21.19
C MET A 179 -1.33 8.59 20.94
N HIS A 180 -1.74 8.40 19.68
CA HIS A 180 -3.15 8.19 19.36
C HIS A 180 -3.69 6.90 19.99
N ASP A 181 -4.98 6.86 20.34
CA ASP A 181 -5.64 5.63 20.85
C ASP A 181 -5.44 4.43 19.90
N TYR A 182 -5.34 4.72 18.60
CA TYR A 182 -4.98 3.76 17.56
C TYR A 182 -3.69 2.98 17.88
N VAL A 183 -2.65 3.67 18.31
CA VAL A 183 -1.37 3.06 18.72
C VAL A 183 -1.55 2.23 19.99
N LEU A 184 -2.30 2.74 20.97
CA LEU A 184 -2.57 2.04 22.22
C LEU A 184 -3.32 0.71 21.98
N ARG A 185 -4.29 0.70 21.07
CA ARG A 185 -5.01 -0.51 20.65
C ARG A 185 -4.11 -1.50 19.95
N SER A 186 -3.21 -1.05 19.07
CA SER A 186 -2.20 -1.90 18.43
C SER A 186 -1.24 -2.55 19.43
N VAL A 187 -0.77 -1.80 20.44
CA VAL A 187 0.08 -2.35 21.52
C VAL A 187 -0.69 -3.37 22.37
N LYS A 188 -1.97 -3.11 22.64
CA LYS A 188 -2.84 -4.07 23.35
C LYS A 188 -3.03 -5.36 22.53
N ALA A 189 -3.16 -5.25 21.21
CA ALA A 189 -3.25 -6.40 20.32
C ALA A 189 -2.02 -7.30 20.43
N ASP A 190 -0.83 -6.69 20.32
CA ASP A 190 0.45 -7.40 20.44
C ASP A 190 0.62 -8.13 21.78
N LYS A 191 0.23 -7.49 22.89
CA LYS A 191 0.24 -8.13 24.21
C LYS A 191 -0.72 -9.32 24.28
N ALA A 192 -1.89 -9.22 23.66
CA ALA A 192 -2.89 -10.28 23.67
C ALA A 192 -2.48 -11.49 22.82
N THR A 193 -1.72 -11.27 21.74
CA THR A 193 -1.24 -12.31 20.82
C THR A 193 0.17 -12.79 21.10
N GLY A 194 0.90 -12.13 22.01
CA GLY A 194 2.32 -12.42 22.26
C GLY A 194 3.22 -12.07 21.06
N SER A 195 2.80 -11.13 20.21
CA SER A 195 3.55 -10.68 19.02
C SER A 195 4.14 -9.29 19.21
N ASN A 196 4.98 -8.89 18.25
CA ASN A 196 5.41 -7.50 18.06
C ASN A 196 5.21 -7.14 16.59
N TYR A 197 3.95 -7.14 16.16
CA TYR A 197 3.53 -6.99 14.77
C TYR A 197 2.53 -5.84 14.64
N PHE A 198 1.46 -5.85 15.44
CA PHE A 198 0.40 -4.85 15.33
C PHE A 198 0.91 -3.43 15.65
N SER A 199 1.79 -3.27 16.63
CA SER A 199 2.32 -1.95 17.02
C SER A 199 3.53 -1.49 16.22
N GLN A 200 3.98 -2.25 15.21
CA GLN A 200 5.04 -1.77 14.33
C GLN A 200 4.54 -0.55 13.53
N PRO A 201 5.31 0.56 13.45
CA PRO A 201 4.90 1.73 12.67
C PRO A 201 4.60 1.39 11.21
N THR A 202 5.41 0.55 10.59
CA THR A 202 5.23 0.06 9.22
C THR A 202 3.86 -0.58 9.00
N GLU A 203 3.46 -1.47 9.92
CA GLU A 203 2.20 -2.20 9.88
C GLU A 203 1.00 -1.31 10.23
N MET A 204 1.16 -0.41 11.21
CA MET A 204 0.13 0.57 11.56
C MET A 204 -0.14 1.53 10.39
N MET A 205 0.91 2.01 9.72
CA MET A 205 0.76 2.90 8.58
C MET A 205 0.11 2.18 7.40
N ALA A 206 0.47 0.91 7.13
CA ALA A 206 -0.17 0.12 6.09
C ALA A 206 -1.66 -0.13 6.36
N ARG A 207 -2.02 -0.50 7.60
CA ARG A 207 -3.42 -0.67 8.02
C ARG A 207 -4.22 0.63 7.99
N ALA A 208 -3.60 1.74 8.39
CA ALA A 208 -4.22 3.06 8.31
C ALA A 208 -4.49 3.46 6.85
N PHE A 209 -3.52 3.24 5.96
CA PHE A 209 -3.64 3.55 4.55
C PHE A 209 -4.75 2.73 3.87
N GLU A 210 -4.74 1.40 4.01
CA GLU A 210 -5.78 0.57 3.39
C GLU A 210 -7.17 0.90 3.93
N ALA A 211 -7.28 1.25 5.23
CA ALA A 211 -8.54 1.66 5.83
C ALA A 211 -9.07 2.97 5.24
N VAL A 212 -8.20 3.93 4.94
CA VAL A 212 -8.57 5.15 4.21
C VAL A 212 -9.01 4.81 2.79
N VAL A 213 -8.25 3.99 2.06
CA VAL A 213 -8.59 3.56 0.69
C VAL A 213 -9.96 2.89 0.63
N GLU A 214 -10.30 2.00 1.58
CA GLU A 214 -11.61 1.35 1.64
C GLU A 214 -12.75 2.33 1.99
N SER A 215 -12.42 3.49 2.59
CA SER A 215 -13.40 4.51 2.97
C SER A 215 -13.62 5.57 1.88
N CYS A 216 -12.88 5.53 0.78
CA CYS A 216 -13.02 6.48 -0.32
C CYS A 216 -14.36 6.30 -1.06
N SER A 217 -15.21 7.31 -0.99
CA SER A 217 -16.52 7.28 -1.65
C SER A 217 -16.41 7.14 -3.17
N GLY A 218 -17.26 6.30 -3.77
CA GLY A 218 -17.36 6.15 -5.22
C GLY A 218 -16.45 5.08 -5.82
N ILE A 219 -15.54 4.50 -5.03
CA ILE A 219 -14.74 3.33 -5.42
C ILE A 219 -15.03 2.18 -4.46
N GLU A 220 -15.48 1.06 -5.01
CA GLU A 220 -15.62 -0.20 -4.28
C GLU A 220 -14.80 -1.25 -5.04
N ASN A 221 -13.62 -1.59 -4.54
CA ASN A 221 -12.72 -2.53 -5.19
C ASN A 221 -12.21 -3.58 -4.19
N PRO A 222 -12.90 -4.73 -4.09
CA PRO A 222 -12.54 -5.77 -3.12
C PRO A 222 -11.18 -6.42 -3.36
N TYR A 223 -10.57 -6.26 -4.54
CA TYR A 223 -9.23 -6.78 -4.83
C TYR A 223 -8.15 -5.81 -4.35
N LEU A 224 -8.40 -4.51 -4.48
CA LEU A 224 -7.56 -3.44 -3.93
C LEU A 224 -7.51 -3.50 -2.40
N VAL A 225 -8.68 -3.51 -1.76
CA VAL A 225 -8.81 -3.58 -0.30
C VAL A 225 -10.15 -4.19 0.09
N SER A 226 -10.19 -5.00 1.16
CA SER A 226 -11.46 -5.39 1.78
C SER A 226 -11.32 -5.80 3.24
N GLY A 227 -12.26 -5.38 4.08
CA GLY A 227 -12.47 -5.94 5.42
C GLY A 227 -12.00 -5.08 6.59
N THR A 228 -11.54 -3.85 6.36
CA THR A 228 -11.10 -2.92 7.43
C THR A 228 -12.26 -2.35 8.24
N THR A 229 -13.49 -2.52 7.77
CA THR A 229 -14.74 -2.08 8.43
C THR A 229 -15.47 -3.20 9.15
N LYS A 230 -14.97 -4.45 9.06
CA LYS A 230 -15.59 -5.59 9.75
C LYS A 230 -15.30 -5.50 11.24
N PRO A 231 -16.26 -5.85 12.10
CA PRO A 231 -16.02 -5.93 13.53
C PRO A 231 -15.05 -7.09 13.81
N ASP A 232 -13.81 -6.75 14.14
CA ASP A 232 -12.79 -7.69 14.60
C ASP A 232 -12.81 -7.82 16.13
N SER A 233 -12.32 -8.97 16.64
CA SER A 233 -12.14 -9.20 18.07
C SER A 233 -11.15 -8.23 18.72
N ILE A 234 -10.23 -7.68 17.93
CA ILE A 234 -9.30 -6.62 18.32
C ILE A 234 -9.39 -5.51 17.27
N ALA A 235 -9.87 -4.32 17.68
CA ALA A 235 -9.92 -3.16 16.80
C ALA A 235 -8.50 -2.66 16.52
N VAL A 236 -7.91 -3.07 15.38
CA VAL A 236 -6.54 -2.71 14.94
C VAL A 236 -6.51 -1.77 13.73
N TYR A 237 -7.67 -1.19 13.37
CA TYR A 237 -7.83 -0.17 12.34
C TYR A 237 -8.18 1.19 12.97
N PRO A 238 -7.88 2.31 12.30
CA PRO A 238 -8.42 3.62 12.69
C PRO A 238 -9.95 3.63 12.55
N ASP A 239 -10.62 4.35 13.45
CA ASP A 239 -12.05 4.63 13.31
C ASP A 239 -12.32 5.64 12.19
N ILE A 240 -13.59 5.85 11.84
CA ILE A 240 -13.97 6.73 10.71
C ILE A 240 -13.45 8.16 10.88
N GLY A 241 -13.54 8.74 12.09
CA GLY A 241 -13.06 10.10 12.32
C GLY A 241 -11.54 10.21 12.15
N HIS A 242 -10.80 9.21 12.61
CA HIS A 242 -9.35 9.15 12.42
C HIS A 242 -8.98 8.91 10.95
N ARG A 243 -9.73 8.07 10.22
CA ARG A 243 -9.55 7.87 8.77
C ARG A 243 -9.71 9.18 8.00
N ASP A 244 -10.67 10.04 8.35
CA ASP A 244 -10.84 11.34 7.69
C ASP A 244 -9.63 12.27 7.89
N VAL A 245 -9.05 12.27 9.09
CA VAL A 245 -7.83 13.04 9.41
C VAL A 245 -6.64 12.52 8.61
N ILE A 246 -6.46 11.20 8.55
CA ILE A 246 -5.38 10.56 7.78
C ILE A 246 -5.56 10.82 6.28
N HIS A 247 -6.80 10.72 5.77
CA HIS A 247 -7.13 11.01 4.38
C HIS A 247 -6.76 12.44 4.00
N ALA A 248 -7.09 13.43 4.83
CA ALA A 248 -6.71 14.82 4.59
C ALA A 248 -5.18 15.00 4.51
N ALA A 249 -4.41 14.32 5.38
CA ALA A 249 -2.95 14.34 5.34
C ALA A 249 -2.38 13.67 4.07
N LEU A 250 -2.94 12.52 3.67
CA LEU A 250 -2.59 11.82 2.43
C LEU A 250 -2.85 12.69 1.21
N GLN A 251 -4.02 13.30 1.10
CA GLN A 251 -4.35 14.21 0.00
C GLN A 251 -3.41 15.42 -0.01
N ALA A 252 -3.11 16.00 1.16
CA ALA A 252 -2.15 17.09 1.26
C ALA A 252 -0.76 16.69 0.74
N TYR A 253 -0.32 15.44 0.87
CA TYR A 253 0.94 14.96 0.30
C TYR A 253 0.84 14.63 -1.20
N PHE A 254 -0.13 13.80 -1.60
CA PHE A 254 -0.16 13.22 -2.93
C PHE A 254 -0.69 14.16 -4.01
N HIS A 255 -1.67 15.04 -3.74
CA HIS A 255 -2.15 16.00 -4.75
C HIS A 255 -1.04 16.91 -5.32
N PRO A 256 -0.21 17.61 -4.50
CA PRO A 256 0.84 18.45 -5.05
C PRO A 256 1.95 17.62 -5.72
N LEU A 257 2.19 16.39 -5.28
CA LEU A 257 3.11 15.47 -5.95
C LEU A 257 2.57 15.10 -7.34
N GLY A 258 1.31 14.67 -7.45
CA GLY A 258 0.66 14.35 -8.71
C GLY A 258 0.66 15.54 -9.67
N ALA A 259 0.26 16.72 -9.19
CA ALA A 259 0.29 17.95 -9.97
C ALA A 259 1.69 18.38 -10.43
N ALA A 260 2.76 17.94 -9.75
CA ALA A 260 4.14 18.19 -10.17
C ALA A 260 4.64 17.14 -11.18
N LEU A 261 4.16 15.90 -11.11
CA LEU A 261 4.52 14.81 -12.00
C LEU A 261 3.75 14.84 -13.34
N SER A 262 2.58 15.48 -13.38
CA SER A 262 1.75 15.62 -14.59
C SER A 262 2.05 16.87 -15.43
N ARG A 263 3.15 17.59 -15.12
CA ARG A 263 3.64 18.74 -15.90
C ARG A 263 4.69 18.30 -16.90
#